data_AF-A0A8J6KK32-F1
#
_entry.id   AF-A0A8J6KK32-F1
#
_cell.length_a   1.000
_cell.length_b   1.000
_cell.length_c   1.000
_cell.angle_alpha   90.00
_cell.angle_beta   90.00
_cell.angle_gamma   90.00
#
_symmetry.space_group_name_H-M   'P 1'
#
loop_
_entity.id
_entity.type
_entity.pdbx_description
1 polymer ?
#
loop_
_entity_poly.entity_id
_entity_poly.type
_entity_poly.pdbx_seq_one_letter_code
_entity_poly.pdbx_strand_id
1 'polypeptide(L)'
;MPPPLLPHFRDALERSEPDQCLSEIKKLVDLLPKPNRDTLQYILEHLCRVISHSDKNRMTAHNLGIVFGPTLFRPEQETSDMTAHVFYPGQLIQLMLNNFASLFT
;
A
#
# COMPACT_ATOMS: atom_id res chain seq x y z
N MET A 1 -8.81 6.53 0.77
CA MET A 1 -7.64 7.19 1.39
C MET A 1 -7.80 8.70 1.17
N PRO A 2 -7.46 9.59 2.12
CA PRO A 2 -7.60 11.03 1.92
C PRO A 2 -6.70 11.49 0.74
N PRO A 3 -7.25 12.22 -0.25
CA PRO A 3 -6.52 12.63 -1.46
C PRO A 3 -5.14 13.29 -1.21
N PRO A 4 -4.96 14.18 -0.20
CA PRO A 4 -3.69 14.89 0.00
C PRO A 4 -2.48 14.01 0.31
N LEU A 5 -2.69 12.76 0.75
CA LEU A 5 -1.58 11.89 1.14
C LEU A 5 -1.07 11.00 -0.01
N LEU A 6 -1.82 10.86 -1.12
CA LEU A 6 -1.45 10.02 -2.27
C LEU A 6 -0.08 10.37 -2.88
N PRO A 7 0.26 11.66 -3.11
CA PRO A 7 1.58 12.02 -3.64
C PRO A 7 2.72 11.64 -2.69
N HIS A 8 2.51 11.77 -1.38
CA HIS A 8 3.54 11.46 -0.38
C HIS A 8 3.84 9.96 -0.30
N PHE A 9 2.84 9.09 -0.47
CA PHE A 9 3.07 7.66 -0.56
C PHE A 9 3.90 7.27 -1.79
N ARG A 10 3.70 7.96 -2.92
CA ARG A 10 4.51 7.77 -4.13
C ARG A 10 5.95 8.22 -3.90
N ASP A 11 6.14 9.45 -3.39
CA ASP A 11 7.47 10.00 -3.11
C ASP A 11 8.27 9.11 -2.14
N ALA A 12 7.61 8.58 -1.11
CA ALA A 12 8.23 7.66 -0.16
C ALA A 12 8.77 6.39 -0.84
N LEU A 13 8.04 5.84 -1.81
CA LEU A 13 8.46 4.66 -2.59
C LEU A 13 9.59 4.97 -3.60
N GLU A 14 9.55 6.14 -4.24
CA GLU A 14 10.47 6.48 -5.34
C GLU A 14 11.81 7.07 -4.87
N ARG A 15 11.83 7.75 -3.72
CA ARG A 15 12.97 8.60 -3.30
C ARG A 15 13.71 8.09 -2.08
N SER A 16 13.20 7.08 -1.38
CA SER A 16 13.79 6.61 -0.12
C SER A 16 14.61 5.33 -0.31
N GLU A 17 15.72 5.22 0.43
CA GLU A 17 16.40 3.94 0.65
C GLU A 17 15.43 2.92 1.27
N PRO A 18 15.60 1.60 1.06
CA PRO A 18 14.62 0.58 1.47
C PRO A 18 14.18 0.66 2.94
N ASP A 19 15.14 0.86 3.87
CA ASP A 19 14.86 0.97 5.29
C ASP A 19 14.13 2.27 5.65
N GLN A 20 14.45 3.36 4.94
CA GLN A 20 13.83 4.66 5.14
C GLN A 20 12.41 4.69 4.54
N CYS A 21 12.20 4.01 3.41
CA CYS A 21 10.92 3.86 2.76
C CYS A 21 9.86 3.34 3.74
N LEU A 22 10.12 2.21 4.40
CA LEU A 22 9.15 1.62 5.33
C LEU A 22 8.80 2.56 6.49
N SER A 23 9.79 3.29 7.03
CA SER A 23 9.59 4.30 8.07
C SER A 23 8.69 5.45 7.60
N GLU A 24 8.93 5.99 6.40
CA GLU A 24 8.09 7.06 5.84
C GLU A 24 6.66 6.57 5.56
N ILE A 25 6.51 5.37 5.01
CA ILE A 25 5.19 4.75 4.81
C ILE A 25 4.45 4.59 6.15
N LYS A 26 5.14 4.15 7.22
CA LYS A 26 4.55 4.06 8.56
C LYS A 26 4.02 5.42 9.05
N LYS A 27 4.84 6.47 8.96
CA LYS A 27 4.44 7.83 9.33
C LYS A 27 3.20 8.28 8.56
N LEU A 28 3.15 8.03 7.26
CA LEU A 28 2.00 8.39 6.42
C LEU A 28 0.73 7.62 6.79
N VAL A 29 0.87 6.33 7.15
CA VAL A 29 -0.25 5.53 7.68
C VAL A 29 -0.76 6.09 9.01
N ASP A 30 0.13 6.53 9.90
CA ASP A 30 -0.25 7.12 11.19
C ASP A 30 -0.87 8.53 11.06
N LEU A 31 -0.60 9.24 9.96
CA LEU A 31 -1.24 10.51 9.62
C LEU A 31 -2.63 10.35 9.00
N LEU A 32 -3.05 9.12 8.67
CA LEU A 32 -4.41 8.88 8.16
C LEU A 32 -5.45 9.22 9.25
N PRO A 33 -6.61 9.80 8.87
CA PRO A 33 -7.75 9.89 9.77
C PRO A 33 -8.06 8.51 10.34
N LYS A 34 -8.32 8.43 11.66
CA LYS A 34 -8.53 7.16 12.37
C LYS A 34 -9.46 6.18 11.63
N PRO A 35 -10.63 6.58 11.09
CA PRO A 35 -11.50 5.66 10.35
C PRO A 35 -10.82 5.04 9.11
N ASN A 36 -10.00 5.81 8.40
CA ASN A 36 -9.25 5.35 7.24
C ASN A 36 -8.10 4.43 7.64
N ARG A 37 -7.36 4.75 8.72
CA ARG A 37 -6.29 3.91 9.26
C ARG A 37 -6.84 2.55 9.70
N ASP A 38 -7.92 2.55 10.48
CA ASP A 38 -8.55 1.33 11.01
C ASP A 38 -9.10 0.47 9.86
N THR A 39 -9.73 1.10 8.85
CA THR A 39 -10.20 0.39 7.64
C THR A 39 -9.04 -0.22 6.86
N LEU A 40 -7.96 0.53 6.63
CA LEU A 40 -6.78 0.05 5.91
C LEU A 40 -6.14 -1.14 6.67
N GLN A 41 -5.98 -1.02 7.98
CA GLN A 41 -5.47 -2.09 8.83
C GLN A 41 -6.31 -3.36 8.69
N TYR A 42 -7.63 -3.26 8.82
CA TYR A 42 -8.53 -4.41 8.73
C TYR A 42 -8.48 -5.10 7.36
N ILE A 43 -8.44 -4.32 6.28
CA ILE A 43 -8.30 -4.85 4.92
C ILE A 43 -6.97 -5.58 4.76
N LEU A 44 -5.86 -4.95 5.13
CA LEU A 44 -4.53 -5.56 4.98
C LEU A 44 -4.38 -6.82 5.85
N GLU A 45 -4.93 -6.83 7.06
CA GLU A 45 -4.96 -8.02 7.92
C GLU A 45 -5.71 -9.18 7.27
N HIS A 46 -6.87 -8.90 6.64
CA HIS A 46 -7.60 -9.90 5.88
C HIS A 46 -6.78 -10.44 4.71
N LEU A 47 -6.10 -9.56 3.98
CA LEU A 47 -5.24 -9.97 2.86
C LEU A 47 -4.02 -10.79 3.30
N CYS A 48 -3.44 -10.53 4.47
CA CYS A 48 -2.42 -11.40 5.06
C CYS A 48 -2.94 -12.83 5.29
N ARG A 49 -4.20 -12.99 5.74
CA ARG A 49 -4.84 -14.32 5.83
C ARG A 49 -5.08 -14.97 4.47
N VAL A 50 -5.34 -14.18 3.42
CA VAL A 50 -5.45 -14.71 2.05
C VAL A 50 -4.08 -15.25 1.58
N ILE A 51 -3.00 -14.51 1.86
CA ILE A 51 -1.62 -14.90 1.50
C ILE A 51 -1.19 -16.18 2.20
N SER A 52 -1.60 -16.40 3.46
CA SER A 52 -1.25 -17.63 4.19
C SER A 52 -1.83 -18.91 3.57
N HIS A 53 -2.77 -18.79 2.62
CA HIS A 53 -3.37 -19.88 1.86
C HIS A 53 -2.94 -19.86 0.37
N SER A 54 -1.83 -19.17 0.06
CA SER A 54 -1.33 -18.98 -1.32
C SER A 54 -0.93 -20.27 -2.03
N ASP A 55 -0.64 -21.34 -1.29
CA ASP A 55 -0.43 -22.69 -1.82
C ASP A 55 -1.66 -23.21 -2.58
N LYS A 56 -2.87 -22.83 -2.14
CA LYS A 56 -4.16 -23.24 -2.72
C LYS A 56 -4.77 -22.18 -3.62
N ASN A 57 -4.89 -20.95 -3.13
CA ASN A 57 -5.60 -19.88 -3.85
C ASN A 57 -4.72 -19.12 -4.86
N ARG A 58 -3.40 -19.38 -4.85
CA ARG A 58 -2.39 -18.73 -5.73
C ARG A 58 -2.27 -17.21 -5.58
N MET A 59 -2.84 -16.63 -4.53
CA MET A 59 -2.79 -15.20 -4.26
C MET A 59 -1.57 -14.87 -3.39
N THR A 60 -0.51 -14.40 -4.02
CA THR A 60 0.68 -13.84 -3.34
C THR A 60 0.46 -12.37 -2.99
N ALA A 61 1.33 -11.79 -2.15
CA ALA A 61 1.33 -10.34 -1.88
C ALA A 61 1.42 -9.50 -3.16
N HIS A 62 2.20 -9.97 -4.15
CA HIS A 62 2.30 -9.33 -5.46
C HIS A 62 0.96 -9.35 -6.22
N ASN A 63 0.31 -10.53 -6.31
CA ASN A 63 -0.97 -10.68 -7.01
C ASN A 63 -2.08 -9.83 -6.35
N LEU A 64 -2.08 -9.76 -5.01
CA LEU A 64 -3.00 -8.91 -4.28
C LEU A 64 -2.69 -7.43 -4.46
N GLY A 65 -1.41 -7.04 -4.54
CA GLY A 65 -1.01 -5.68 -4.87
C GLY A 65 -1.56 -5.21 -6.22
N ILE A 66 -1.48 -6.05 -7.26
CA ILE A 66 -2.03 -5.75 -8.58
C ILE A 66 -3.54 -5.46 -8.52
N VAL A 67 -4.29 -6.27 -7.77
CA VAL A 67 -5.76 -6.16 -7.71
C VAL A 67 -6.21 -5.02 -6.80
N PHE A 68 -5.64 -4.92 -5.59
CA PHE A 68 -6.10 -3.99 -4.56
C PHE A 68 -5.43 -2.62 -4.61
N GLY A 69 -4.24 -2.50 -5.20
CA GLY A 69 -3.52 -1.24 -5.37
C GLY A 69 -4.39 -0.14 -5.97
N PRO A 70 -4.92 -0.33 -7.20
CA PRO A 70 -5.76 0.67 -7.87
C PRO A 70 -7.06 1.00 -7.10
N THR A 71 -7.61 0.03 -6.36
CA THR A 71 -8.85 0.22 -5.59
C THR A 71 -8.64 1.03 -4.32
N LEU A 72 -7.55 0.79 -3.60
CA LEU A 72 -7.27 1.42 -2.31
C LEU A 72 -6.54 2.77 -2.46
N PHE A 73 -5.66 2.86 -3.45
CA PHE A 73 -4.81 4.01 -3.72
C PHE A 73 -5.07 4.51 -5.14
N ARG A 74 -6.35 4.87 -5.38
CA ARG A 74 -6.81 5.35 -6.68
C ARG A 74 -5.88 6.48 -7.15
N PRO A 75 -5.21 6.31 -8.28
CA PRO A 75 -4.21 7.27 -8.68
C PRO A 75 -4.95 8.49 -9.30
N GLU A 76 -4.58 9.71 -8.90
CA GLU A 76 -5.25 10.97 -9.30
C GLU A 76 -5.03 11.25 -10.79
N GLN A 77 -6.08 11.50 -11.58
CA GLN A 77 -6.03 11.59 -13.05
C GLN A 77 -5.07 12.66 -13.65
N GLU A 78 -4.24 13.34 -12.86
CA GLU A 78 -3.55 14.57 -13.24
C GLU A 78 -2.03 14.47 -13.50
N THR A 79 -1.40 13.29 -13.45
CA THR A 79 0.05 13.20 -13.79
C THR A 79 0.27 12.71 -15.22
N SER A 80 1.06 13.45 -16.01
CA SER A 80 1.42 13.12 -17.41
C SER A 80 2.16 11.79 -17.58
N ASP A 81 2.64 11.19 -16.49
CA ASP A 81 3.42 9.97 -16.48
C ASP A 81 2.54 8.74 -16.20
N MET A 82 2.00 8.16 -17.27
CA MET A 82 1.03 7.06 -17.20
C MET A 82 1.59 5.78 -16.57
N THR A 83 2.90 5.53 -16.67
CA THR A 83 3.54 4.32 -16.16
C THR A 83 3.68 4.36 -14.64
N ALA A 84 4.19 5.45 -14.08
CA ALA A 84 4.32 5.62 -12.63
C ALA A 84 2.96 5.51 -11.92
N HIS A 85 1.92 6.08 -12.54
CA HIS A 85 0.54 6.08 -12.04
C HIS A 85 -0.07 4.68 -11.88
N VAL A 86 0.27 3.76 -12.79
CA VAL A 86 -0.35 2.43 -12.89
C VAL A 86 0.29 1.44 -11.90
N PHE A 87 1.59 1.56 -11.61
CA PHE A 87 2.31 0.51 -10.89
C PHE A 87 2.56 0.82 -9.41
N TYR A 88 2.77 2.09 -9.02
CA TYR A 88 3.07 2.45 -7.62
C TYR A 88 1.99 1.96 -6.61
N PRO A 89 0.68 1.98 -6.90
CA PRO A 89 -0.33 1.56 -5.94
C PRO A 89 -0.20 0.07 -5.59
N GLY A 90 0.15 -0.75 -6.58
CA GLY A 90 0.34 -2.19 -6.37
C GLY A 90 1.60 -2.49 -5.58
N GLN A 91 2.70 -1.79 -5.88
CA GLN A 91 3.95 -1.90 -5.12
C GLN A 91 3.76 -1.47 -3.66
N LEU A 92 3.01 -0.39 -3.43
CA LEU A 92 2.67 0.09 -2.09
C LEU A 92 1.94 -0.97 -1.28
N ILE A 93 0.88 -1.56 -1.84
CA ILE A 93 0.13 -2.62 -1.18
C ILE A 93 1.01 -3.84 -0.91
N GLN A 94 1.82 -4.26 -1.89
CA GLN A 94 2.73 -5.38 -1.70
C GLN A 94 3.72 -5.13 -0.55
N LEU A 95 4.31 -3.93 -0.47
CA LEU A 95 5.20 -3.54 0.62
C LEU A 95 4.47 -3.55 1.96
N MET A 96 3.25 -3.02 2.02
CA MET A 96 2.43 -2.99 3.24
C MET A 96 2.08 -4.39 3.73
N LEU A 97 1.73 -5.32 2.83
CA LEU A 97 1.40 -6.70 3.19
C LEU A 97 2.62 -7.46 3.71
N ASN A 98 3.78 -7.27 3.09
CA ASN A 98 5.03 -7.91 3.52
C ASN A 98 5.55 -7.38 4.87
N ASN A 99 5.18 -6.15 5.24
CA ASN A 99 5.65 -5.48 6.46
C ASN A 99 4.51 -5.13 7.43
N PHE A 100 3.39 -5.85 7.35
CA PHE A 100 2.15 -5.54 8.08
C PHE A 100 2.39 -5.36 9.59
N ALA A 101 3.11 -6.30 10.21
CA ALA A 101 3.42 -6.23 11.64
C ALA A 101 4.16 -4.95 11.99
N SER A 102 5.23 -4.60 11.26
CA SER A 102 6.03 -3.39 11.51
C SER A 102 5.24 -2.09 11.34
N LEU A 103 4.26 -2.08 10.42
CA LEU A 103 3.43 -0.91 10.11
C LEU A 103 2.35 -0.64 11.17
N PHE A 104 1.72 -1.67 11.72
CA PHE A 104 0.55 -1.53 12.61
C PHE A 104 0.80 -1.95 14.07
N THR A 105 2.07 -2.18 14.45
CA THR A 105 2.50 -2.27 15.86
C THR A 105 2.68 -0.89 16.48
#